data_AF-A0A7Y2HH72-F1
#
_entry.id   AF-A0A7Y2HH72-F1
#
_cell.length_a   1.000
_cell.length_b   1.000
_cell.length_c   1.000
_cell.angle_alpha   90.00
_cell.angle_beta   90.00
_cell.angle_gamma   90.00
#
_symmetry.space_group_name_H-M   'P 1'
#
loop_
_entity.id
_entity.type
_entity.pdbx_description
1 polymer ?
#
loop_
_entity_poly.entity_id
_entity_poly.type
_entity_poly.pdbx_seq_one_letter_code
_entity_poly.pdbx_strand_id
1 'polypeptide(L)'
;MSIYSQDKIEKEYSINKEEAPQVAVEWIDVIFHQAKVKWYYEETSGLKSFEAKLEWNDLKHSIEFDTTGTLEDVEIDIEWKDLPKDTWETLSQTLHEEDDNFKIRKIQKQLSGNPDLVVQYIQGNKSVDIIHRY
;
A
#
# COMPACT_ATOMS: atom_id res chain seq x y z
N MET A 1 6.85 3.90 28.10
CA MET A 1 6.56 4.94 27.09
C MET A 1 5.20 4.57 26.53
N SER A 2 4.17 5.39 26.77
CA SER A 2 2.78 5.03 26.46
C SER A 2 2.48 5.34 25.00
N ILE A 3 2.10 4.33 24.22
CA ILE A 3 1.69 4.53 22.83
C ILE A 3 0.17 4.65 22.84
N TYR A 4 -0.32 5.83 22.47
CA TYR A 4 -1.70 6.02 22.08
C TYR A 4 -1.92 5.17 20.82
N SER A 5 -2.69 4.10 20.93
CA SER A 5 -3.44 3.60 19.78
C SER A 5 -4.29 4.78 19.34
N GLN A 6 -3.88 5.51 18.29
CA GLN A 6 -4.83 6.36 17.60
C GLN A 6 -5.89 5.40 17.09
N ASP A 7 -7.13 5.55 17.55
CA ASP A 7 -8.25 4.74 17.07
C ASP A 7 -8.46 5.08 15.58
N LYS A 8 -7.68 4.41 14.71
CA LYS A 8 -7.88 4.40 13.26
C LYS A 8 -9.12 3.55 13.05
N ILE A 9 -10.27 4.22 12.95
CA ILE A 9 -11.55 3.56 12.67
C ILE A 9 -11.68 3.49 11.16
N GLU A 10 -11.58 2.29 10.63
CA GLU A 10 -11.64 2.00 9.20
C GLU A 10 -12.87 1.17 8.87
N LYS A 11 -13.47 1.46 7.71
CA LYS A 11 -14.52 0.64 7.12
C LYS A 11 -14.28 0.53 5.63
N GLU A 12 -14.12 -0.69 5.14
CA GLU A 12 -14.04 -0.97 3.70
C GLU A 12 -15.36 -1.57 3.20
N TYR A 13 -15.78 -1.14 2.02
CA TYR A 13 -16.96 -1.63 1.31
C TYR A 13 -16.55 -2.08 -0.08
N SER A 14 -16.81 -3.34 -0.44
CA SER A 14 -16.57 -3.78 -1.82
C SER A 14 -17.56 -3.10 -2.77
N ILE A 15 -17.04 -2.56 -3.86
CA ILE A 15 -17.81 -1.86 -4.90
C ILE A 15 -17.51 -2.46 -6.28
N ASN A 16 -18.36 -2.16 -7.25
CA ASN A 16 -18.08 -2.49 -8.64
C ASN A 16 -17.07 -1.50 -9.25
N LYS A 17 -16.38 -1.91 -10.32
CA LYS A 17 -15.39 -1.06 -11.03
C LYS A 17 -16.02 0.24 -11.53
N GLU A 18 -17.30 0.20 -11.93
CA GLU A 18 -18.05 1.33 -12.44
C GLU A 18 -18.40 2.38 -11.37
N GLU A 19 -18.26 2.04 -10.08
CA GLU A 19 -18.49 2.94 -8.96
C GLU A 19 -17.21 3.69 -8.55
N ALA A 20 -16.04 3.23 -9.01
CA ALA A 20 -14.76 3.89 -8.76
C ALA A 20 -14.57 5.10 -9.70
N PRO A 21 -13.74 6.11 -9.31
CA PRO A 21 -13.41 7.22 -10.18
C PRO A 21 -12.81 6.76 -11.50
N GLN A 22 -13.32 7.28 -12.63
CA GLN A 22 -12.85 6.89 -13.95
C GLN A 22 -11.34 7.11 -14.13
N VAL A 23 -10.80 8.20 -13.56
CA VAL A 23 -9.35 8.50 -13.60
C VAL A 23 -8.53 7.40 -12.92
N ALA A 24 -8.98 6.89 -11.77
CA ALA A 24 -8.30 5.81 -11.06
C ALA A 24 -8.38 4.49 -11.84
N VAL A 25 -9.54 4.20 -12.42
CA VAL A 25 -9.75 3.04 -13.29
C VAL A 25 -8.79 3.06 -14.49
N GLU A 26 -8.71 4.19 -15.19
CA GLU A 26 -7.82 4.37 -16.34
C GLU A 26 -6.35 4.25 -15.93
N TRP A 27 -5.97 4.82 -14.79
CA TRP A 27 -4.62 4.72 -14.25
C TRP A 27 -4.22 3.25 -14.00
N ILE A 28 -5.09 2.48 -13.34
CA ILE A 28 -4.85 1.05 -13.09
C ILE A 28 -4.75 0.28 -14.40
N ASP A 29 -5.65 0.51 -15.35
CA ASP A 29 -5.67 -0.23 -16.62
C ASP A 29 -4.40 0.05 -17.47
N VAL A 30 -3.81 1.25 -17.37
CA VAL A 30 -2.56 1.65 -18.05
C VAL A 30 -1.30 1.03 -17.43
N ILE A 31 -1.30 0.78 -16.12
CA ILE A 31 -0.10 0.30 -15.43
C ILE A 31 -0.13 -1.20 -15.23
N PHE A 32 -1.27 -1.71 -14.78
CA PHE A 32 -1.50 -3.11 -14.43
C PHE A 32 -2.33 -3.80 -15.52
N HIS A 33 -1.81 -3.78 -16.74
CA HIS A 33 -2.49 -4.34 -17.91
C HIS A 33 -3.00 -5.76 -17.64
N GLN A 34 -4.31 -5.98 -17.85
CA GLN A 34 -4.99 -7.28 -17.69
C GLN A 34 -5.04 -7.81 -16.25
N ALA A 35 -4.64 -7.04 -15.24
CA ALA A 35 -4.77 -7.46 -13.85
C ALA A 35 -6.24 -7.59 -13.44
N LYS A 36 -6.54 -8.60 -12.63
CA LYS A 36 -7.86 -8.73 -12.01
C LYS A 36 -7.92 -7.85 -10.76
N VAL A 37 -8.66 -6.75 -10.88
CA VAL A 37 -8.78 -5.74 -9.82
C VAL A 37 -10.06 -5.98 -9.00
N LYS A 38 -9.95 -5.90 -7.67
CA LYS A 38 -11.09 -5.73 -6.77
C LYS A 38 -11.09 -4.30 -6.27
N TRP A 39 -12.26 -3.66 -6.32
CA TRP A 39 -12.43 -2.28 -5.88
C TRP A 39 -13.14 -2.21 -4.53
N TYR A 40 -12.67 -1.28 -3.72
CA TYR A 40 -13.21 -0.97 -2.41
C TYR A 40 -13.39 0.54 -2.28
N TYR A 41 -14.42 0.94 -1.56
CA TYR A 41 -14.58 2.29 -1.03
C TYR A 41 -14.29 2.24 0.47
N GLU A 42 -13.47 3.16 0.96
CA GLU A 42 -13.01 3.15 2.33
C GLU A 42 -13.39 4.45 3.07
N GLU A 43 -13.69 4.31 4.34
CA GLU A 43 -13.84 5.42 5.27
C GLU A 43 -12.89 5.24 6.45
N THR A 44 -11.87 6.08 6.52
CA THR A 44 -10.79 6.01 7.49
C THR A 44 -10.67 7.32 8.24
N SER A 45 -11.01 7.31 9.53
CA SER A 45 -10.98 8.52 10.39
C SER A 45 -11.75 9.72 9.81
N GLY A 46 -12.82 9.45 9.06
CA GLY A 46 -13.67 10.45 8.41
C GLY A 46 -13.20 10.90 7.01
N LEU A 47 -12.04 10.43 6.55
CA LEU A 47 -11.60 10.56 5.17
C LEU A 47 -12.15 9.44 4.32
N LYS A 48 -12.32 9.70 3.03
CA LYS A 48 -12.91 8.79 2.05
C LYS A 48 -11.93 8.55 0.93
N SER A 49 -11.72 7.29 0.58
CA SER A 49 -10.82 6.87 -0.49
C SER A 49 -11.43 5.74 -1.30
N PHE A 50 -10.84 5.48 -2.45
CA PHE A 50 -11.09 4.30 -3.26
C PHE A 50 -9.82 3.49 -3.32
N GLU A 51 -9.94 2.18 -3.18
CA GLU A 51 -8.80 1.29 -3.20
C GLU A 51 -8.97 0.21 -4.27
N ALA A 52 -7.92 0.01 -5.05
CA ALA A 52 -7.79 -1.09 -5.99
C ALA A 52 -6.82 -2.14 -5.42
N LYS A 53 -7.35 -3.33 -5.10
CA LYS A 53 -6.56 -4.49 -4.64
C LYS A 53 -6.37 -5.48 -5.79
N LEU A 54 -5.12 -5.79 -6.13
CA LEU A 54 -4.75 -6.69 -7.23
C LEU A 54 -3.45 -7.47 -6.96
N GLU A 55 -3.17 -8.47 -7.79
CA GLU A 55 -1.88 -9.16 -7.81
C GLU A 55 -1.10 -8.77 -9.08
N TRP A 56 0.17 -8.42 -8.92
CA TRP A 56 1.07 -8.04 -10.01
C TRP A 56 2.49 -8.50 -9.70
N ASN A 57 3.14 -9.17 -10.66
CA ASN A 57 4.47 -9.77 -10.48
C ASN A 57 4.56 -10.64 -9.19
N ASP A 58 3.55 -11.49 -8.97
CA ASP A 58 3.42 -12.37 -7.80
C ASP A 58 3.35 -11.66 -6.42
N LEU A 59 3.15 -10.33 -6.41
CA LEU A 59 3.00 -9.51 -5.21
C LEU A 59 1.61 -8.89 -5.15
N LYS A 60 1.04 -8.82 -3.95
CA LYS A 60 -0.22 -8.13 -3.72
C LYS A 60 0.03 -6.63 -3.64
N HIS A 61 -0.79 -5.90 -4.38
CA HIS A 61 -0.78 -4.45 -4.40
C HIS A 61 -2.13 -3.95 -3.90
N SER A 62 -2.06 -2.93 -3.04
CA SER A 62 -3.15 -2.12 -2.55
C SER A 62 -2.88 -0.70 -3.03
N ILE A 63 -3.71 -0.19 -3.95
CA ILE A 63 -3.52 1.15 -4.53
C ILE A 63 -4.64 2.06 -4.05
N GLU A 64 -4.28 3.09 -3.28
CA GLU A 64 -5.23 4.06 -2.73
C GLU A 64 -5.33 5.31 -3.62
N PHE A 65 -6.57 5.75 -3.80
CA PHE A 65 -6.92 6.96 -4.52
C PHE A 65 -7.85 7.83 -3.68
N ASP A 66 -7.72 9.14 -3.81
CA ASP A 66 -8.67 10.07 -3.24
C ASP A 66 -10.03 9.99 -3.94
N THR A 67 -11.02 10.71 -3.42
CA THR A 67 -12.38 10.74 -4.00
C THR A 67 -12.47 11.28 -5.44
N THR A 68 -11.42 11.91 -5.95
CA THR A 68 -11.32 12.40 -7.34
C THR A 68 -10.62 11.41 -8.28
N GLY A 69 -10.00 10.36 -7.72
CA GLY A 69 -9.20 9.38 -8.44
C GLY A 69 -7.72 9.73 -8.53
N THR A 70 -7.24 10.69 -7.73
CA THR A 70 -5.81 11.02 -7.64
C THR A 70 -5.11 10.00 -6.76
N LEU A 71 -3.97 9.46 -7.23
CA LEU A 71 -3.17 8.49 -6.48
C LEU A 71 -2.70 9.09 -5.15
N GLU A 72 -2.99 8.40 -4.05
CA GLU A 72 -2.48 8.74 -2.72
C GLU A 72 -1.21 7.91 -2.44
N ASP A 73 -1.32 6.59 -2.50
CA ASP A 73 -0.19 5.68 -2.37
C ASP A 73 -0.40 4.30 -3.00
N VAL A 74 0.67 3.52 -3.00
CA VAL A 74 0.69 2.10 -3.37
C VAL A 74 1.38 1.31 -2.27
N GLU A 75 0.68 0.37 -1.68
CA GLU A 75 1.22 -0.59 -0.73
C GLU A 75 1.47 -1.95 -1.40
N ILE A 76 2.66 -2.50 -1.18
CA ILE A 76 3.07 -3.80 -1.72
C ILE A 76 3.36 -4.74 -0.57
N ASP A 77 2.65 -5.87 -0.51
CA ASP A 77 2.93 -6.94 0.44
C ASP A 77 4.30 -7.56 0.13
N ILE A 78 5.21 -7.55 1.09
CA ILE A 78 6.56 -8.13 0.96
C ILE A 78 6.86 -9.11 2.08
N GLU A 79 7.86 -9.97 1.87
CA GLU A 79 8.39 -10.81 2.95
C GLU A 79 9.53 -10.10 3.69
N TRP A 80 9.80 -10.52 4.92
CA TRP A 80 10.89 -9.95 5.73
C TRP A 80 12.26 -10.09 5.04
N LYS A 81 12.43 -11.11 4.20
CA LYS A 81 13.66 -11.35 3.43
C LYS A 81 13.90 -10.30 2.34
N ASP A 82 12.87 -9.56 1.96
CA ASP A 82 12.93 -8.50 0.95
C ASP A 82 13.24 -7.12 1.57
N LEU A 83 13.26 -7.04 2.92
CA LEU A 83 13.71 -5.86 3.64
C LEU A 83 15.24 -5.73 3.57
N PRO A 84 15.77 -4.50 3.51
CA PRO A 84 17.18 -4.27 3.78
C PRO A 84 17.57 -4.84 5.15
N LYS A 85 18.73 -5.48 5.23
CA LYS A 85 19.19 -6.15 6.45
C LYS A 85 19.16 -5.23 7.68
N ASP A 86 19.65 -4.01 7.54
CA ASP A 86 19.71 -3.03 8.63
C ASP A 86 18.30 -2.63 9.11
N THR A 87 17.33 -2.54 8.19
CA THR A 87 15.92 -2.28 8.51
C THR A 87 15.33 -3.44 9.30
N TRP A 88 15.58 -4.68 8.87
CA TRP A 88 15.12 -5.87 9.59
C TRP A 88 15.74 -5.99 10.98
N GLU A 89 17.05 -5.76 11.12
CA GLU A 89 17.75 -5.81 12.41
C GLU A 89 17.15 -4.78 13.38
N THR A 90 16.94 -3.54 12.91
CA THR A 90 16.30 -2.49 13.72
C THR A 90 14.89 -2.87 14.14
N LEU A 91 14.04 -3.31 13.19
CA LEU A 91 12.66 -3.69 13.46
C LEU A 91 12.55 -4.87 14.44
N SER A 92 13.33 -5.92 14.20
CA SER A 92 13.31 -7.12 15.05
C SER A 92 13.79 -6.84 16.47
N GLN A 93 14.79 -5.96 16.63
CA GLN A 93 15.23 -5.52 17.95
C GLN A 93 14.12 -4.76 18.69
N THR A 94 13.49 -3.77 18.04
CA THR A 94 12.41 -3.00 18.66
C THR A 94 11.23 -3.89 19.06
N LEU A 95 10.81 -4.82 18.20
CA LEU A 95 9.71 -5.74 18.51
C LEU A 95 10.05 -6.68 19.67
N HIS A 96 11.29 -7.18 19.74
CA HIS A 96 11.75 -8.01 20.86
C HIS A 96 11.82 -7.24 22.19
N GLU A 97 12.22 -5.96 22.16
CA GLU A 97 12.22 -5.11 23.36
C GLU A 97 10.80 -4.87 23.92
N GLU A 98 9.77 -4.94 23.07
CA GLU A 98 8.38 -4.75 23.46
C GLU A 98 7.64 -6.04 23.84
N ASP A 99 7.84 -7.14 23.10
CA ASP A 99 7.25 -8.45 23.36
C ASP A 99 8.14 -9.58 22.82
N ASP A 100 8.67 -10.42 23.71
CA ASP A 100 9.51 -11.55 23.33
C ASP A 100 8.80 -12.62 22.44
N ASN A 101 7.46 -12.59 22.34
CA ASN A 101 6.65 -13.57 21.61
C ASN A 101 5.83 -12.98 20.46
N PHE A 102 6.36 -12.01 19.72
CA PHE A 102 5.67 -11.46 18.56
C PHE A 102 5.61 -12.42 17.36
N LYS A 103 4.59 -12.25 16.52
CA LYS A 103 4.52 -12.84 15.18
C LYS A 103 4.17 -11.78 14.17
N ILE A 104 5.06 -11.57 13.20
CA ILE A 104 4.79 -10.68 12.06
C ILE A 104 3.73 -11.33 11.18
N ARG A 105 2.63 -10.60 10.97
CA ARG A 105 1.51 -11.06 10.13
C ARG A 105 1.60 -10.56 8.70
N LYS A 106 2.12 -9.34 8.52
CA LYS A 106 2.20 -8.63 7.25
C LYS A 106 3.34 -7.62 7.32
N ILE A 107 4.02 -7.42 6.20
CA ILE A 107 4.97 -6.33 5.98
C ILE A 107 4.55 -5.69 4.67
N GLN A 108 4.43 -4.36 4.65
CA GLN A 108 4.04 -3.61 3.48
C GLN A 108 5.09 -2.56 3.18
N LYS A 109 5.46 -2.45 1.92
CA LYS A 109 6.23 -1.32 1.41
C LYS A 109 5.26 -0.30 0.84
N GLN A 110 5.20 0.88 1.44
CA GLN A 110 4.39 1.98 0.94
C GLN A 110 5.21 2.85 -0.01
N LEU A 111 4.66 3.13 -1.19
CA LEU A 111 5.19 4.04 -2.20
C LEU A 111 4.24 5.23 -2.31
N SER A 112 4.72 6.44 -2.04
CA SER A 112 3.95 7.67 -2.16
C SER A 112 4.81 8.81 -2.69
N GLY A 113 4.18 9.91 -3.09
CA GLY A 113 4.85 11.09 -3.65
C GLY A 113 4.59 11.24 -5.15
N ASN A 114 5.64 11.52 -5.94
CA ASN A 114 5.47 11.78 -7.37
C ASN A 114 4.92 10.52 -8.09
N PRO A 115 3.72 10.58 -8.71
CA PRO A 115 3.12 9.42 -9.36
C PRO A 115 3.99 8.79 -10.46
N ASP A 116 4.73 9.59 -11.23
CA ASP A 116 5.58 9.08 -12.31
C ASP A 116 6.70 8.19 -11.75
N LEU A 117 7.22 8.54 -10.57
CA LEU A 117 8.25 7.78 -9.88
C LEU A 117 7.69 6.46 -9.34
N VAL A 118 6.48 6.50 -8.76
CA VAL A 118 5.76 5.30 -8.32
C VAL A 118 5.54 4.34 -9.48
N VAL A 119 5.08 4.84 -10.64
CA VAL A 119 4.88 4.04 -11.85
C VAL A 119 6.18 3.41 -12.34
N GLN A 120 7.27 4.18 -12.38
CA GLN A 120 8.59 3.66 -12.80
C GLN A 120 9.04 2.50 -11.92
N TYR A 121 8.83 2.59 -10.60
CA TYR A 121 9.17 1.52 -9.68
C TYR A 121 8.32 0.26 -9.90
N ILE A 122 7.00 0.42 -10.04
CA ILE A 122 6.08 -0.70 -10.32
C ILE A 122 6.45 -1.42 -11.62
N GLN A 123 6.89 -0.66 -12.64
CA GLN A 123 7.33 -1.19 -13.94
C GLN A 123 8.76 -1.74 -13.93
N GLY A 124 9.47 -1.71 -12.81
CA GLY A 124 10.79 -2.31 -12.65
C GLY A 124 11.98 -1.42 -13.02
N ASN A 125 11.76 -0.12 -13.25
CA ASN A 125 12.86 0.85 -13.45
C ASN A 125 13.42 1.28 -12.09
N LYS A 126 14.45 0.56 -11.63
CA LYS A 126 15.05 0.66 -10.28
C LYS A 126 15.83 1.96 -9.97
N SER A 127 15.77 2.99 -10.82
CA SER A 127 16.55 4.21 -10.65
C SER A 127 15.69 5.36 -10.17
N VAL A 128 15.14 5.29 -8.96
CA VAL A 128 14.41 6.43 -8.42
C VAL A 128 14.48 6.55 -6.90
N ASP A 129 14.77 7.77 -6.44
CA ASP A 129 14.59 8.26 -5.06
C ASP A 129 13.11 8.23 -4.66
N ILE A 130 12.60 7.06 -4.32
CA ILE A 130 11.26 6.91 -3.72
C ILE A 130 11.42 6.89 -2.21
N ILE A 131 10.55 7.63 -1.51
CA ILE A 131 10.43 7.55 -0.07
C ILE A 131 9.86 6.18 0.26
N HIS A 132 10.70 5.29 0.77
CA HIS A 132 10.26 4.00 1.27
C HIS A 132 9.83 4.17 2.72
N ARG A 133 8.61 3.74 3.04
CA ARG A 133 8.18 3.54 4.43
C ARG A 133 7.90 2.05 4.62
N TYR A 134 8.40 1.52 5.73
CA TYR A 134 8.26 0.14 6.18
C TYR A 134 7.53 0.13 7.52
#